data_AF-A0A212LYL9-F1
#
_entry.id   AF-A0A212LYL9-F1
#
_cell.length_a   1.000
_cell.length_b   1.000
_cell.length_c   1.000
_cell.angle_alpha   90.00
_cell.angle_beta   90.00
_cell.angle_gamma   90.00
#
_symmetry.space_group_name_H-M   'P 1'
#
loop_
_entity.id
_entity.type
_entity.pdbx_description
1 polymer ?
#
loop_
_entity_poly.entity_id
_entity_poly.type
_entity_poly.pdbx_seq_one_letter_code
_entity_poly.pdbx_strand_id
1 'polypeptide(L)'
;MLLSKADINLQQNGAGGLKVVAVKIGAIILKLNPEESKKYRVDSQEELNNEDRMFNYLVEAEEILKKRKNVSEIQWFGDPSELRSLNPYGDSMEAFFESNHAGFIYFKGYIPKQLQKYSKSSDKSIENFEVLYNGQFYIAFVDIEETSESYMFGQEVREFLIDVLSGTKWEVTAIPPCPLHPDVFIVFTDDSNALSNPISHTSGEIFLYYSVDEYPNILEILISFSIENLWNWDCFFQLCVVQNSLQRISYEVAEIFDSLINTFKQANLIERTAFSRKSKEINIIRRLIFEIQIHLNDFTNYSLKRESRLIQFENYFNSDSPFYHYCKTYVTPVNIPIERIKETTQYMETQFANTSLGYYTLLAGILGAVIGALLTNLESIFSFLSIIAINMLKSIL
;
A
#
# COMPACT_ATOMS: atom_id res chain seq x y z
N MET A 1 6.23 -19.89 24.36
CA MET A 1 6.65 -20.90 25.37
C MET A 1 5.88 -22.23 25.26
N LEU A 2 5.16 -22.52 24.16
CA LEU A 2 4.41 -23.77 23.96
C LEU A 2 4.68 -24.47 22.61
N LEU A 3 5.78 -24.15 21.93
CA LEU A 3 6.35 -24.96 20.85
C LEU A 3 7.67 -25.65 21.25
N SER A 4 8.13 -25.47 22.49
CA SER A 4 9.25 -26.26 23.04
C SER A 4 8.83 -27.66 23.52
N LYS A 5 7.57 -28.08 23.27
CA LYS A 5 6.99 -29.32 23.80
C LYS A 5 5.98 -30.02 22.88
N ALA A 6 5.71 -29.51 21.68
CA ALA A 6 5.01 -30.30 20.66
C ALA A 6 6.09 -31.04 19.85
N ASP A 7 6.55 -32.15 20.42
CA ASP A 7 7.06 -33.33 19.71
C ASP A 7 7.87 -33.12 18.42
N ILE A 8 8.95 -32.35 18.49
CA ILE A 8 10.17 -32.68 17.72
C ILE A 8 11.02 -33.60 18.59
N ASN A 9 10.46 -34.76 18.95
CA ASN A 9 11.22 -35.96 19.30
C ASN A 9 11.39 -36.82 18.02
N LEU A 10 11.67 -36.17 16.89
CA LEU A 10 11.97 -36.79 15.59
C LEU A 10 13.47 -36.86 15.31
N GLN A 11 14.32 -36.60 16.31
CA GLN A 11 15.70 -37.03 16.29
C GLN A 11 15.84 -38.30 17.12
N GLN A 12 16.40 -39.33 16.50
CA GLN A 12 16.66 -40.68 17.04
C GLN A 12 15.59 -41.74 16.72
N ASN A 13 15.44 -42.07 15.44
CA ASN A 13 15.64 -43.44 14.97
C ASN A 13 16.09 -43.39 13.51
N GLY A 14 17.15 -44.14 13.19
CA GLY A 14 17.87 -44.02 11.93
C GLY A 14 17.04 -44.32 10.68
N ALA A 15 17.43 -43.64 9.59
CA ALA A 15 16.93 -43.76 8.22
C ALA A 15 15.59 -43.05 7.92
N GLY A 16 15.65 -41.72 7.81
CA GLY A 16 14.56 -40.85 7.35
C GLY A 16 14.80 -39.42 7.85
N GLY A 17 15.58 -38.63 7.11
CA GLY A 17 15.94 -37.28 7.54
C GLY A 17 14.76 -36.33 7.42
N LEU A 18 14.30 -35.74 8.54
CA LEU A 18 13.35 -34.64 8.54
C LEU A 18 13.91 -33.49 7.69
N LYS A 19 13.29 -33.20 6.55
CA LYS A 19 13.63 -32.05 5.71
C LYS A 19 12.59 -30.96 5.93
N VAL A 20 13.04 -29.76 6.28
CA VAL A 20 12.17 -28.60 6.48
C VAL A 20 12.57 -27.50 5.48
N VAL A 21 11.58 -26.95 4.80
CA VAL A 21 11.74 -25.84 3.86
C VAL A 21 10.95 -24.65 4.37
N ALA A 22 11.62 -23.53 4.61
CA ALA A 22 10.96 -22.26 4.89
C ALA A 22 10.54 -21.61 3.56
N VAL A 23 9.30 -21.16 3.48
CA VAL A 23 8.69 -20.58 2.28
C VAL A 23 8.10 -19.23 2.65
N LYS A 24 8.41 -18.22 1.82
CA LYS A 24 7.93 -16.86 1.95
C LYS A 24 7.31 -16.39 0.65
N ILE A 25 6.12 -15.84 0.74
CA ILE A 25 5.35 -15.35 -0.40
C ILE A 25 5.32 -13.83 -0.33
N GLY A 26 5.53 -13.18 -1.47
CA GLY A 26 5.41 -11.73 -1.57
C GLY A 26 5.07 -11.27 -2.98
N ALA A 27 4.89 -9.96 -3.12
CA ALA A 27 4.47 -9.36 -4.38
C ALA A 27 5.32 -8.13 -4.76
N ILE A 28 5.85 -8.16 -5.98
CA ILE A 28 6.59 -7.07 -6.63
C ILE A 28 6.14 -6.97 -8.08
N ILE A 29 5.84 -5.75 -8.53
CA ILE A 29 5.38 -5.50 -9.91
C ILE A 29 6.50 -4.86 -10.69
N LEU A 30 6.74 -5.36 -11.89
CA LEU A 30 7.52 -4.64 -12.88
C LEU A 30 6.61 -3.73 -13.68
N LYS A 31 6.92 -2.43 -13.67
CA LYS A 31 6.23 -1.42 -14.48
C LYS A 31 7.24 -0.78 -15.41
N LEU A 32 6.82 -0.45 -16.63
CA LEU A 32 7.60 0.45 -17.46
C LEU A 32 7.69 1.81 -16.76
N ASN A 33 8.87 2.41 -16.79
CA ASN A 33 9.02 3.77 -16.31
C ASN A 33 8.10 4.72 -17.12
N PRO A 34 7.76 5.91 -16.59
CA PRO A 34 6.84 6.83 -17.26
C PRO A 34 7.30 7.30 -18.65
N GLU A 35 8.59 7.28 -18.95
CA GLU A 35 9.16 7.71 -20.24
C GLU A 35 9.01 6.63 -21.31
N GLU A 36 9.33 5.38 -20.99
CA GLU A 36 9.15 4.23 -21.86
C GLU A 36 7.66 3.94 -22.08
N SER A 37 6.83 4.02 -21.02
CA SER A 37 5.38 3.86 -21.13
C SER A 37 4.76 4.83 -22.14
N LYS A 38 5.26 6.07 -22.23
CA LYS A 38 4.82 7.05 -23.22
C LYS A 38 5.20 6.67 -24.65
N LYS A 39 6.40 6.09 -24.87
CA LYS A 39 6.83 5.64 -26.22
C LYS A 39 5.90 4.54 -26.73
N TYR A 40 5.60 3.55 -25.89
CA TYR A 40 4.67 2.49 -26.24
C TYR A 40 3.26 3.01 -26.56
N ARG A 41 2.74 4.00 -25.81
CA ARG A 41 1.43 4.62 -26.09
C ARG A 41 1.37 5.38 -27.42
N VAL A 42 2.50 5.89 -27.91
CA VAL A 42 2.58 6.64 -29.18
C VAL A 42 2.80 5.71 -30.37
N ASP A 43 3.57 4.63 -30.18
CA ASP A 43 3.92 3.69 -31.25
C ASP A 43 2.87 2.60 -31.47
N SER A 44 2.04 2.26 -30.47
CA SER A 44 0.99 1.26 -30.60
C SER A 44 -0.39 1.89 -30.83
N GLN A 45 -0.78 2.10 -32.10
CA GLN A 45 -2.20 2.28 -32.46
C GLN A 45 -3.00 0.96 -32.35
N GLU A 46 -2.32 -0.17 -32.19
CA GLU A 46 -2.91 -1.45 -31.83
C GLU A 46 -2.81 -1.64 -30.32
N GLU A 47 -3.94 -1.92 -29.67
CA GLU A 47 -3.95 -2.46 -28.32
C GLU A 47 -3.24 -3.82 -28.37
N LEU A 48 -1.93 -3.84 -28.11
CA LEU A 48 -1.24 -5.07 -27.74
C LEU A 48 -2.06 -5.70 -26.62
N ASN A 49 -2.59 -6.90 -26.87
CA ASN A 49 -3.33 -7.67 -25.89
C ASN A 49 -2.47 -7.79 -24.62
N ASN A 50 -3.07 -7.61 -23.45
CA ASN A 50 -2.34 -7.53 -22.18
C ASN A 50 -1.52 -8.80 -21.88
N GLU A 51 -1.90 -9.93 -22.49
CA GLU A 51 -1.15 -11.20 -22.49
C GLU A 51 0.25 -11.08 -23.10
N ASP A 52 0.38 -10.46 -24.28
CA ASP A 52 1.68 -10.28 -24.95
C ASP A 52 2.60 -9.36 -24.14
N ARG A 53 2.04 -8.41 -23.40
CA ARG A 53 2.80 -7.53 -22.50
C ARG A 53 3.40 -8.31 -21.34
N MET A 54 2.61 -9.17 -20.70
CA MET A 54 3.06 -9.99 -19.58
C MET A 54 4.13 -11.02 -19.98
N PHE A 55 3.97 -11.65 -21.15
CA PHE A 55 4.99 -12.52 -21.71
C PHE A 55 6.32 -11.77 -21.90
N ASN A 56 6.27 -10.61 -22.54
CA ASN A 56 7.45 -9.78 -22.75
C ASN A 56 8.09 -9.31 -21.43
N TYR A 57 7.29 -9.10 -20.37
CA TYR A 57 7.84 -8.77 -19.04
C TYR A 57 8.65 -9.91 -18.45
N LEU A 58 8.17 -11.15 -18.53
CA LEU A 58 8.90 -12.30 -18.00
C LEU A 58 10.18 -12.57 -18.80
N VAL A 59 10.12 -12.49 -20.14
CA VAL A 59 11.31 -12.59 -21.00
C VAL A 59 12.35 -11.54 -20.62
N GLU A 60 11.93 -10.29 -20.43
CA GLU A 60 12.84 -9.21 -20.06
C GLU A 60 13.37 -9.36 -18.63
N ALA A 61 12.54 -9.82 -17.69
CA ALA A 61 12.97 -10.14 -16.33
C ALA A 61 14.07 -11.21 -16.34
N GLU A 62 13.91 -12.27 -17.15
CA GLU A 62 14.95 -13.29 -17.34
C GLU A 62 16.25 -12.70 -17.87
N GLU A 63 16.18 -11.84 -18.90
CA GLU A 63 17.36 -11.19 -19.49
C GLU A 63 18.06 -10.23 -18.52
N ILE A 64 17.32 -9.59 -17.61
CA ILE A 64 17.89 -8.79 -16.52
C ILE A 64 18.57 -9.72 -15.51
N LEU A 65 17.91 -10.81 -15.10
CA LEU A 65 18.43 -11.78 -14.13
C LEU A 65 19.74 -12.42 -14.62
N LYS A 66 19.84 -12.81 -15.90
CA LYS A 66 21.06 -13.39 -16.51
C LYS A 66 22.29 -12.49 -16.41
N LYS A 67 22.11 -11.17 -16.32
CA LYS A 67 23.21 -10.19 -16.26
C LYS A 67 23.74 -9.98 -14.84
N ARG A 68 23.13 -10.60 -13.83
CA ARG A 68 23.36 -10.29 -12.42
C ARG A 68 24.24 -11.36 -11.78
N LYS A 69 25.38 -10.94 -11.22
CA LYS A 69 26.39 -11.85 -10.65
C LYS A 69 25.90 -12.69 -9.46
N ASN A 70 24.87 -12.21 -8.77
CA ASN A 70 24.31 -12.83 -7.57
C ASN A 70 23.07 -13.69 -7.88
N VAL A 71 22.85 -14.00 -9.16
CA VAL A 71 21.75 -14.84 -9.65
C VAL A 71 22.35 -15.98 -10.46
N SER A 72 21.85 -17.20 -10.26
CA SER A 72 22.27 -18.39 -11.00
C SER A 72 21.11 -19.35 -11.25
N GLU A 73 21.35 -20.38 -12.07
CA GLU A 73 20.39 -21.48 -12.32
C GLU A 73 19.00 -21.01 -12.76
N ILE A 74 18.95 -20.09 -13.72
CA ILE A 74 17.70 -19.53 -14.23
C ILE A 74 17.00 -20.58 -15.11
N GLN A 75 15.75 -20.90 -14.80
CA GLN A 75 14.93 -21.87 -15.54
C GLN A 75 13.48 -21.38 -15.68
N TRP A 76 12.81 -21.79 -16.76
CA TRP A 76 11.39 -21.53 -16.97
C TRP A 76 10.56 -22.75 -16.63
N PHE A 77 9.43 -22.52 -15.97
CA PHE A 77 8.43 -23.53 -15.66
C PHE A 77 7.05 -23.09 -16.19
N GLY A 78 6.40 -23.97 -16.95
CA GLY A 78 5.15 -23.68 -17.67
C GLY A 78 5.39 -23.14 -19.09
N ASP A 79 4.34 -23.17 -19.93
CA ASP A 79 4.37 -22.55 -21.26
C ASP A 79 3.70 -21.17 -21.20
N PRO A 80 4.48 -20.08 -21.37
CA PRO A 80 3.90 -18.75 -21.45
C PRO A 80 3.01 -18.53 -22.68
N SER A 81 2.85 -19.50 -23.59
CA SER A 81 1.97 -19.43 -24.75
C SER A 81 0.64 -20.18 -24.57
N GLU A 82 0.49 -20.96 -23.49
CA GLU A 82 -0.78 -21.61 -23.07
C GLU A 82 -1.71 -20.68 -22.28
N LEU A 83 -1.41 -19.37 -22.25
CA LEU A 83 -2.12 -18.27 -21.58
C LEU A 83 -3.59 -18.03 -21.99
N ARG A 84 -4.17 -18.85 -22.87
CA ARG A 84 -5.35 -18.50 -23.69
C ARG A 84 -6.72 -18.65 -23.05
N SER A 85 -6.84 -19.17 -21.83
CA SER A 85 -8.17 -19.49 -21.29
C SER A 85 -8.30 -19.20 -19.82
N LEU A 86 -8.82 -18.03 -19.49
CA LEU A 86 -9.89 -17.77 -18.50
C LEU A 86 -9.84 -16.29 -18.12
N ASN A 87 -10.44 -15.40 -18.92
CA ASN A 87 -10.66 -14.01 -18.53
C ASN A 87 -12.14 -13.82 -18.14
N PRO A 88 -12.50 -13.72 -16.84
CA PRO A 88 -13.88 -13.43 -16.44
C PRO A 88 -14.17 -11.93 -16.31
N TYR A 89 -13.23 -11.02 -16.59
CA TYR A 89 -13.42 -9.60 -16.31
C TYR A 89 -13.31 -8.75 -17.57
N GLY A 90 -14.43 -8.17 -17.98
CA GLY A 90 -14.50 -7.17 -19.04
C GLY A 90 -14.03 -5.78 -18.58
N ASP A 91 -13.28 -5.11 -19.47
CA ASP A 91 -13.04 -3.69 -19.79
C ASP A 91 -13.35 -2.56 -18.78
N SER A 92 -13.34 -2.81 -17.48
CA SER A 92 -13.64 -1.75 -16.49
C SER A 92 -12.68 -1.73 -15.30
N MET A 93 -11.37 -1.74 -15.54
CA MET A 93 -10.39 -1.23 -14.57
C MET A 93 -9.01 -1.03 -15.21
N GLU A 94 -8.86 0.03 -16.02
CA GLU A 94 -7.54 0.44 -16.48
C GLU A 94 -6.62 0.71 -15.27
N ALA A 95 -5.56 -0.09 -15.17
CA ALA A 95 -4.35 0.05 -14.35
C ALA A 95 -4.26 -0.61 -12.97
N PHE A 96 -5.11 -1.58 -12.58
CA PHE A 96 -4.86 -2.35 -11.35
C PHE A 96 -5.06 -3.85 -11.56
N PHE A 97 -3.94 -4.53 -11.86
CA PHE A 97 -3.76 -5.99 -11.85
C PHE A 97 -4.67 -6.78 -12.79
N GLU A 98 -4.22 -6.94 -14.04
CA GLU A 98 -4.72 -8.01 -14.90
C GLU A 98 -3.78 -9.21 -14.73
N SER A 99 -4.14 -10.11 -13.82
CA SER A 99 -3.49 -11.41 -13.62
C SER A 99 -4.33 -12.50 -14.28
N ASN A 100 -3.73 -13.26 -15.20
CA ASN A 100 -4.00 -14.69 -15.43
C ASN A 100 -2.75 -15.31 -16.08
N HIS A 101 -2.26 -16.42 -15.52
CA HIS A 101 -0.86 -16.89 -15.63
C HIS A 101 -0.70 -18.21 -16.41
N ALA A 102 0.53 -18.47 -16.89
CA ALA A 102 1.01 -19.82 -17.23
C ALA A 102 2.56 -20.01 -17.15
N GLY A 103 3.33 -19.09 -16.56
CA GLY A 103 4.80 -19.21 -16.51
C GLY A 103 5.45 -18.68 -15.23
N PHE A 104 6.41 -19.43 -14.70
CA PHE A 104 7.30 -19.02 -13.61
C PHE A 104 8.75 -19.03 -14.08
N ILE A 105 9.51 -18.04 -13.64
CA ILE A 105 10.96 -18.03 -13.71
C ILE A 105 11.48 -18.49 -12.36
N TYR A 106 12.22 -19.58 -12.37
CA TYR A 106 13.01 -20.07 -11.26
C TYR A 106 14.43 -19.49 -11.33
N PHE A 107 15.00 -19.14 -10.18
CA PHE A 107 16.43 -18.86 -10.07
C PHE A 107 16.92 -18.99 -8.62
N LYS A 108 18.23 -19.16 -8.46
CA LYS A 108 18.93 -19.08 -7.18
C LYS A 108 19.51 -17.68 -6.98
N GLY A 109 19.33 -17.13 -5.79
CA GLY A 109 19.84 -15.82 -5.38
C GLY A 109 20.85 -15.92 -4.25
N TYR A 110 21.79 -14.98 -4.23
CA TYR A 110 22.78 -14.83 -3.16
C TYR A 110 22.85 -13.40 -2.63
N ILE A 111 22.65 -13.22 -1.32
CA ILE A 111 22.83 -11.94 -0.62
C ILE A 111 23.83 -12.14 0.52
N PRO A 112 25.06 -11.62 0.41
CA PRO A 112 26.03 -11.65 1.50
C PRO A 112 25.46 -11.05 2.78
N LYS A 113 25.74 -11.65 3.94
CA LYS A 113 25.30 -11.23 5.28
C LYS A 113 25.55 -9.75 5.54
N GLN A 114 26.66 -9.21 5.02
CA GLN A 114 27.04 -7.80 5.16
C GLN A 114 26.05 -6.82 4.50
N LEU A 115 25.34 -7.27 3.46
CA LEU A 115 24.37 -6.48 2.72
C LEU A 115 22.93 -6.67 3.23
N GLN A 116 22.68 -7.69 4.03
CA GLN A 116 21.36 -7.95 4.61
C GLN A 116 21.02 -6.85 5.61
N LYS A 117 19.83 -6.23 5.49
CA LYS A 117 19.40 -5.07 6.29
C LYS A 117 18.72 -5.46 7.60
N TYR A 118 17.97 -6.56 7.59
CA TYR A 118 17.03 -7.01 8.61
C TYR A 118 17.57 -8.17 9.45
N SER A 119 18.60 -8.88 8.99
CA SER A 119 19.21 -10.02 9.69
C SER A 119 20.58 -9.70 10.33
N LYS A 120 21.01 -8.43 10.37
CA LYS A 120 22.36 -8.01 10.81
C LYS A 120 22.76 -8.49 12.21
N SER A 121 21.78 -8.69 13.09
CA SER A 121 21.97 -9.14 14.47
C SER A 121 21.76 -10.64 14.68
N SER A 122 21.43 -11.40 13.63
CA SER A 122 21.26 -12.85 13.70
C SER A 122 22.55 -13.57 13.34
N ASP A 123 22.92 -14.58 14.12
CA ASP A 123 24.01 -15.49 13.76
C ASP A 123 23.62 -16.39 12.57
N LYS A 124 22.32 -16.64 12.38
CA LYS A 124 21.74 -17.46 11.31
C LYS A 124 21.16 -16.55 10.21
N SER A 125 22.04 -16.05 9.34
CA SER A 125 21.66 -15.28 8.15
C SER A 125 21.53 -16.19 6.93
N ILE A 126 20.41 -16.08 6.22
CA ILE A 126 20.17 -16.84 5.00
C ILE A 126 20.80 -16.09 3.83
N GLU A 127 21.97 -16.53 3.37
CA GLU A 127 22.67 -15.90 2.25
C GLU A 127 22.26 -16.47 0.89
N ASN A 128 21.89 -17.75 0.82
CA ASN A 128 21.44 -18.42 -0.40
C ASN A 128 19.96 -18.77 -0.29
N PHE A 129 19.21 -18.52 -1.35
CA PHE A 129 17.78 -18.81 -1.43
C PHE A 129 17.38 -19.09 -2.87
N GLU A 130 16.21 -19.68 -3.03
CA GLU A 130 15.61 -19.99 -4.32
C GLU A 130 14.33 -19.18 -4.49
N VAL A 131 14.01 -18.78 -5.73
CA VAL A 131 12.84 -17.97 -6.03
C VAL A 131 12.09 -18.51 -7.23
N LEU A 132 10.78 -18.65 -7.09
CA LEU A 132 9.83 -18.73 -8.20
C LEU A 132 9.18 -17.37 -8.39
N TYR A 133 9.23 -16.79 -9.58
CA TYR A 133 8.68 -15.48 -9.88
C TYR A 133 7.82 -15.51 -11.15
N ASN A 134 6.61 -14.95 -11.07
CA ASN A 134 5.66 -14.94 -12.20
C ASN A 134 5.34 -13.54 -12.74
N GLY A 135 6.20 -12.54 -12.45
CA GLY A 135 6.01 -11.16 -12.92
C GLY A 135 5.22 -10.27 -11.96
N GLN A 136 4.58 -10.86 -10.94
CA GLN A 136 3.79 -10.14 -9.93
C GLN A 136 4.03 -10.67 -8.52
N PHE A 137 4.04 -11.99 -8.37
CA PHE A 137 4.27 -12.70 -7.12
C PHE A 137 5.59 -13.44 -7.18
N TYR A 138 6.25 -13.51 -6.03
CA TYR A 138 7.40 -14.37 -5.85
C TYR A 138 7.19 -15.29 -4.65
N ILE A 139 7.76 -16.48 -4.75
CA ILE A 139 7.88 -17.45 -3.67
C ILE A 139 9.37 -17.67 -3.45
N ALA A 140 9.86 -17.22 -2.32
CA ALA A 140 11.22 -17.44 -1.88
C ALA A 140 11.24 -18.65 -0.95
N PHE A 141 12.19 -19.56 -1.14
CA PHE A 141 12.30 -20.73 -0.28
C PHE A 141 13.74 -21.13 -0.03
N VAL A 142 13.94 -21.86 1.07
CA VAL A 142 15.25 -22.26 1.56
C VAL A 142 15.13 -23.47 2.50
N ASP A 143 16.05 -24.41 2.37
CA ASP A 143 16.18 -25.54 3.27
C ASP A 143 16.71 -25.05 4.63
N ILE A 144 16.02 -25.41 5.72
CA ILE A 144 16.36 -25.01 7.09
C ILE A 144 16.50 -26.24 7.99
N GLU A 145 17.38 -26.13 8.99
CA GLU A 145 17.60 -27.20 9.97
C GLU A 145 16.56 -27.18 11.10
N GLU A 146 16.04 -26.00 11.46
CA GLU A 146 15.12 -25.80 12.59
C GLU A 146 14.04 -24.75 12.27
N THR A 147 12.78 -25.04 12.65
CA THR A 147 11.58 -24.22 12.40
C THR A 147 11.44 -23.00 13.32
N SER A 148 12.22 -22.92 14.41
CA SER A 148 11.92 -22.00 15.52
C SER A 148 12.37 -20.56 15.33
N GLU A 149 12.94 -20.21 14.18
CA GLU A 149 13.47 -18.87 13.95
C GLU A 149 12.66 -18.12 12.90
N SER A 150 12.12 -16.97 13.30
CA SER A 150 11.47 -16.05 12.37
C SER A 150 12.52 -15.47 11.43
N TYR A 151 12.69 -16.09 10.28
CA TYR A 151 13.64 -15.65 9.29
C TYR A 151 13.06 -14.47 8.51
N MET A 152 13.59 -13.26 8.74
CA MET A 152 13.30 -12.05 7.95
C MET A 152 13.81 -12.14 6.50
N PHE A 153 14.30 -13.31 6.05
CA PHE A 153 14.94 -13.50 4.75
C PHE A 153 14.04 -13.13 3.58
N GLY A 154 12.73 -13.34 3.70
CA GLY A 154 11.82 -12.94 2.64
C GLY A 154 11.89 -11.43 2.33
N GLN A 155 12.21 -10.59 3.32
CA GLN A 155 12.25 -9.14 3.14
C GLN A 155 13.57 -8.76 2.48
N GLU A 156 14.65 -9.48 2.81
CA GLU A 156 15.91 -9.42 2.08
C GLU A 156 15.72 -9.82 0.61
N VAL A 157 14.96 -10.91 0.35
CA VAL A 157 14.65 -11.36 -1.01
C VAL A 157 13.86 -10.29 -1.76
N ARG A 158 12.86 -9.67 -1.13
CA ARG A 158 12.10 -8.57 -1.75
C ARG A 158 12.99 -7.42 -2.18
N GLU A 159 13.84 -6.93 -1.27
CA GLU A 159 14.77 -5.83 -1.55
C GLU A 159 15.78 -6.22 -2.63
N PHE A 160 16.26 -7.45 -2.60
CA PHE A 160 17.10 -8.00 -3.64
C PHE A 160 16.39 -8.00 -4.99
N LEU A 161 15.13 -8.44 -5.07
CA LEU A 161 14.39 -8.44 -6.33
C LEU A 161 14.13 -7.02 -6.84
N ILE A 162 13.85 -6.08 -5.94
CA ILE A 162 13.75 -4.66 -6.29
C ILE A 162 15.07 -4.18 -6.91
N ASP A 163 16.21 -4.41 -6.27
CA ASP A 163 17.51 -3.98 -6.79
C ASP A 163 17.91 -4.68 -8.10
N VAL A 164 17.65 -5.98 -8.20
CA VAL A 164 18.08 -6.83 -9.32
C VAL A 164 17.24 -6.57 -10.55
N LEU A 165 15.91 -6.46 -10.39
CA LEU A 165 14.98 -6.26 -11.50
C LEU A 165 14.79 -4.78 -11.87
N SER A 166 15.18 -3.84 -11.00
CA SER A 166 15.20 -2.41 -11.36
C SER A 166 16.23 -2.15 -12.46
N GLY A 167 15.80 -1.42 -13.48
CA GLY A 167 16.61 -1.12 -14.65
C GLY A 167 16.31 0.24 -15.24
N THR A 168 16.97 0.57 -16.35
CA THR A 168 16.76 1.85 -17.04
C THR A 168 15.35 1.99 -17.61
N LYS A 169 14.72 0.89 -18.02
CA LYS A 169 13.35 0.87 -18.57
C LYS A 169 12.27 0.49 -17.56
N TRP A 170 12.64 -0.24 -16.52
CA TRP A 170 11.71 -0.91 -15.62
C TRP A 170 11.85 -0.36 -14.21
N GLU A 171 10.72 0.04 -13.66
CA GLU A 171 10.56 0.42 -12.27
C GLU A 171 9.89 -0.74 -11.51
N VAL A 172 10.49 -1.14 -10.40
CA VAL A 172 9.89 -2.17 -9.53
C VAL A 172 9.02 -1.47 -8.50
N THR A 173 7.72 -1.75 -8.49
CA THR A 173 6.80 -1.31 -7.43
C THR A 173 6.55 -2.46 -6.48
N ALA A 174 6.97 -2.29 -5.24
CA ALA A 174 6.70 -3.25 -4.18
C ALA A 174 5.28 -3.05 -3.62
N ILE A 175 4.48 -4.12 -3.54
CA ILE A 175 3.09 -4.03 -3.06
C ILE A 175 3.06 -4.31 -1.54
N PRO A 176 2.39 -3.46 -0.72
CA PRO A 176 2.21 -3.74 0.70
C PRO A 176 0.93 -4.58 0.99
N PRO A 177 0.88 -5.26 2.16
CA PRO A 177 1.90 -5.29 3.20
C PRO A 177 3.09 -6.16 2.79
N CYS A 178 4.25 -5.82 3.33
CA CYS A 178 5.21 -6.84 3.73
C CYS A 178 5.90 -6.33 4.99
N PRO A 179 5.95 -7.19 6.03
CA PRO A 179 7.01 -8.18 6.08
C PRO A 179 6.47 -9.61 6.21
N LEU A 180 6.39 -10.28 5.06
CA LEU A 180 6.25 -11.72 4.75
C LEU A 180 5.64 -12.64 5.80
N HIS A 181 4.34 -12.79 5.65
CA HIS A 181 3.54 -13.81 6.26
C HIS A 181 2.54 -14.34 5.19
N PRO A 182 2.05 -15.58 5.31
CA PRO A 182 2.31 -16.51 6.41
C PRO A 182 3.72 -17.10 6.35
N ASP A 183 4.25 -17.49 7.51
CA ASP A 183 5.49 -18.26 7.60
C ASP A 183 5.11 -19.70 7.24
N VAL A 184 5.32 -20.04 5.97
CA VAL A 184 4.95 -21.37 5.46
C VAL A 184 6.16 -22.28 5.61
N PHE A 185 5.95 -23.42 6.26
CA PHE A 185 6.96 -24.47 6.41
C PHE A 185 6.48 -25.73 5.71
N ILE A 186 7.23 -26.20 4.74
CA ILE A 186 7.01 -27.51 4.11
C ILE A 186 7.89 -28.52 4.83
N VAL A 187 7.27 -29.56 5.40
CA VAL A 187 7.93 -30.55 6.24
C VAL A 187 7.78 -31.92 5.57
N PHE A 188 8.89 -32.50 5.14
CA PHE A 188 8.93 -33.87 4.65
C PHE A 188 9.13 -34.83 5.83
N THR A 189 8.18 -35.72 6.05
CA THR A 189 8.14 -36.62 7.20
C THR A 189 7.51 -37.97 6.86
N ASP A 190 7.94 -39.02 7.56
CA ASP A 190 7.36 -40.36 7.48
C ASP A 190 6.34 -40.61 8.62
N ASP A 191 6.06 -39.60 9.45
CA ASP A 191 5.10 -39.70 10.54
C ASP A 191 3.65 -39.76 10.02
N SER A 192 3.06 -40.96 10.11
CA SER A 192 1.66 -41.20 9.71
C SER A 192 0.64 -40.29 10.40
N ASN A 193 0.91 -39.83 11.63
CA ASN A 193 0.01 -38.91 12.34
C ASN A 193 0.04 -37.52 11.71
N ALA A 194 1.23 -37.01 11.39
CA ALA A 194 1.38 -35.73 10.70
C ALA A 194 0.77 -35.79 9.28
N LEU A 195 1.00 -36.90 8.56
CA LEU A 195 0.43 -37.10 7.23
C LEU A 195 -1.10 -37.24 7.24
N SER A 196 -1.70 -37.69 8.33
CA SER A 196 -3.17 -37.74 8.48
C SER A 196 -3.82 -36.35 8.62
N ASN A 197 -3.05 -35.33 9.02
CA ASN A 197 -3.45 -33.93 9.11
C ASN A 197 -2.41 -33.07 8.36
N PRO A 198 -2.44 -33.07 7.02
CA PRO A 198 -1.35 -32.53 6.19
C PRO A 198 -1.16 -31.01 6.32
N ILE A 199 -2.09 -30.31 6.98
CA ILE A 199 -2.00 -28.88 7.24
C ILE A 199 -2.21 -28.61 8.73
N SER A 200 -1.23 -27.96 9.36
CA SER A 200 -1.33 -27.46 10.74
C SER A 200 -1.05 -25.96 10.77
N HIS A 201 -1.64 -25.26 11.73
CA HIS A 201 -1.48 -23.82 11.89
C HIS A 201 -1.28 -23.43 13.35
N THR A 202 -0.31 -22.55 13.59
CA THR A 202 -0.06 -21.94 14.90
C THR A 202 0.29 -20.47 14.72
N SER A 203 -0.47 -19.55 15.33
CA SER A 203 -0.19 -18.11 15.46
C SER A 203 0.78 -17.49 14.42
N GLY A 204 0.40 -17.47 13.14
CA GLY A 204 1.18 -16.83 12.06
C GLY A 204 2.04 -17.77 11.19
N GLU A 205 2.12 -19.05 11.57
CA GLU A 205 2.85 -20.12 10.88
C GLU A 205 1.88 -21.15 10.29
N ILE A 206 2.19 -21.64 9.10
CA ILE A 206 1.45 -22.69 8.38
C ILE A 206 2.43 -23.83 8.10
N PHE A 207 2.12 -25.02 8.58
CA PHE A 207 2.90 -26.23 8.32
C PHE A 207 2.17 -27.10 7.30
N LEU A 208 2.87 -27.48 6.24
CA LEU A 208 2.41 -28.41 5.21
C LEU A 208 3.27 -29.67 5.28
N TYR A 209 2.64 -30.80 5.64
CA TYR A 209 3.33 -32.08 5.79
C TYR A 209 3.19 -32.92 4.53
N TYR A 210 4.32 -33.39 4.01
CA TYR A 210 4.40 -34.26 2.85
C TYR A 210 5.20 -35.53 3.17
N SER A 211 4.86 -36.64 2.51
CA SER A 211 5.63 -37.87 2.61
C SER A 211 6.96 -37.72 1.86
N VAL A 212 8.04 -38.23 2.45
CA VAL A 212 9.38 -38.26 1.82
C VAL A 212 9.36 -39.12 0.56
N ASP A 213 8.52 -40.16 0.52
CA ASP A 213 8.44 -41.12 -0.57
C ASP A 213 7.61 -40.64 -1.77
N GLU A 214 6.61 -39.78 -1.55
CA GLU A 214 5.66 -39.35 -2.59
C GLU A 214 6.13 -38.10 -3.36
N TYR A 215 6.84 -37.19 -2.68
CA TYR A 215 7.19 -35.90 -3.23
C TYR A 215 8.69 -35.59 -3.06
N PRO A 216 9.57 -36.13 -3.91
CA PRO A 216 11.01 -35.87 -3.80
C PRO A 216 11.39 -34.43 -4.21
N ASN A 217 10.53 -33.72 -4.94
CA ASN A 217 10.84 -32.42 -5.54
C ASN A 217 9.98 -31.29 -4.95
N ILE A 218 10.61 -30.45 -4.13
CA ILE A 218 10.01 -29.24 -3.54
C ILE A 218 9.48 -28.27 -4.61
N LEU A 219 10.15 -28.19 -5.76
CA LEU A 219 9.82 -27.24 -6.81
C LEU A 219 8.47 -27.56 -7.46
N GLU A 220 8.20 -28.84 -7.69
CA GLU A 220 6.91 -29.30 -8.22
C GLU A 220 5.77 -29.01 -7.24
N ILE A 221 5.98 -29.27 -5.95
CA ILE A 221 5.01 -28.94 -4.89
C ILE A 221 4.70 -27.43 -4.90
N LEU A 222 5.75 -26.59 -4.91
CA LEU A 222 5.58 -25.15 -4.88
C LEU A 222 4.88 -24.62 -6.14
N ILE A 223 5.21 -25.15 -7.33
CA ILE A 223 4.55 -24.76 -8.58
C ILE A 223 3.06 -25.14 -8.54
N SER A 224 2.73 -26.39 -8.17
CA SER A 224 1.34 -26.83 -8.04
C SER A 224 0.57 -25.99 -7.03
N PHE A 225 1.14 -25.77 -5.84
CA PHE A 225 0.56 -24.92 -4.80
C PHE A 225 0.33 -23.49 -5.30
N SER A 226 1.26 -22.95 -6.10
CA SER A 226 1.15 -21.61 -6.67
C SER A 226 0.02 -21.49 -7.67
N ILE A 227 -0.09 -22.46 -8.58
CA ILE A 227 -1.12 -22.46 -9.61
C ILE A 227 -2.50 -22.54 -8.96
N GLU A 228 -2.67 -23.40 -7.96
CA GLU A 228 -3.95 -23.57 -7.24
C GLU A 228 -4.36 -22.35 -6.42
N ASN A 229 -3.39 -21.56 -5.90
CA ASN A 229 -3.65 -20.45 -4.98
C ASN A 229 -3.42 -19.07 -5.59
N LEU A 230 -3.25 -18.99 -6.90
CA LEU A 230 -2.83 -17.77 -7.58
C LEU A 230 -3.85 -16.63 -7.48
N TRP A 231 -5.10 -16.94 -7.83
CA TRP A 231 -6.22 -16.02 -7.74
C TRP A 231 -6.47 -15.58 -6.29
N ASN A 232 -6.29 -16.53 -5.37
CA ASN A 232 -6.39 -16.34 -3.94
C ASN A 232 -5.37 -15.31 -3.43
N TRP A 233 -4.13 -15.39 -3.91
CA TRP A 233 -3.07 -14.43 -3.57
C TRP A 233 -3.34 -13.06 -4.17
N ASP A 234 -3.72 -12.98 -5.44
CA ASP A 234 -4.06 -11.71 -6.09
C ASP A 234 -5.17 -10.97 -5.31
N CYS A 235 -6.26 -11.65 -4.98
CA CYS A 235 -7.34 -11.07 -4.19
C CYS A 235 -6.86 -10.57 -2.82
N PHE A 236 -6.01 -11.34 -2.13
CA PHE A 236 -5.44 -10.94 -0.85
C PHE A 236 -4.56 -9.69 -0.96
N PHE A 237 -3.64 -9.64 -1.92
CA PHE A 237 -2.75 -8.49 -2.13
C PHE A 237 -3.52 -7.24 -2.58
N GLN A 238 -4.57 -7.38 -3.39
CA GLN A 238 -5.44 -6.27 -3.75
C GLN A 238 -6.19 -5.70 -2.54
N LEU A 239 -6.77 -6.56 -1.70
CA LEU A 239 -7.42 -6.15 -0.46
C LEU A 239 -6.47 -5.39 0.45
N CYS A 240 -5.26 -5.92 0.58
CA CYS A 240 -4.17 -5.33 1.31
C CYS A 240 -3.77 -3.93 0.82
N VAL A 241 -3.67 -3.71 -0.50
CA VAL A 241 -3.39 -2.39 -1.08
C VAL A 241 -4.46 -1.37 -0.69
N VAL A 242 -5.73 -1.78 -0.79
CA VAL A 242 -6.86 -0.92 -0.41
C VAL A 242 -6.84 -0.63 1.09
N GLN A 243 -6.57 -1.64 1.92
CA GLN A 243 -6.47 -1.51 3.37
C GLN A 243 -5.35 -0.54 3.78
N ASN A 244 -4.16 -0.66 3.19
CA ASN A 244 -3.05 0.25 3.45
C ASN A 244 -3.37 1.69 3.00
N SER A 245 -4.11 1.84 1.91
CA SER A 245 -4.57 3.16 1.44
C SER A 245 -5.55 3.78 2.44
N LEU A 246 -6.50 3.00 2.96
CA LEU A 246 -7.41 3.43 4.02
C LEU A 246 -6.64 3.82 5.29
N GLN A 247 -5.65 3.04 5.68
CA GLN A 247 -4.85 3.31 6.87
C GLN A 247 -4.02 4.58 6.71
N ARG A 248 -3.40 4.81 5.54
CA ARG A 248 -2.71 6.07 5.24
C ARG A 248 -3.65 7.27 5.30
N ILE A 249 -4.79 7.21 4.60
CA ILE A 249 -5.80 8.28 4.63
C ILE A 249 -6.30 8.50 6.07
N SER A 250 -6.42 7.45 6.88
CA SER A 250 -6.80 7.58 8.29
C SER A 250 -5.85 8.43 9.11
N TYR A 251 -4.54 8.25 8.91
CA TYR A 251 -3.51 9.04 9.58
C TYR A 251 -3.52 10.48 9.08
N GLU A 252 -3.65 10.69 7.76
CA GLU A 252 -3.75 12.04 7.16
C GLU A 252 -4.98 12.79 7.71
N VAL A 253 -6.16 12.16 7.75
CA VAL A 253 -7.38 12.76 8.34
C VAL A 253 -7.17 13.13 9.80
N ALA A 254 -6.56 12.23 10.60
CA ALA A 254 -6.30 12.49 12.02
C ALA A 254 -5.37 13.70 12.21
N GLU A 255 -4.29 13.78 11.45
CA GLU A 255 -3.32 14.88 11.52
C GLU A 255 -3.93 16.23 11.12
N ILE A 256 -4.71 16.26 10.04
CA ILE A 256 -5.40 17.47 9.58
C ILE A 256 -6.47 17.87 10.59
N PHE A 257 -7.18 16.91 11.17
CA PHE A 257 -8.20 17.16 12.19
C PHE A 257 -7.62 17.73 13.48
N ASP A 258 -6.48 17.21 13.96
CA ASP A 258 -5.76 17.78 15.11
C ASP A 258 -5.27 19.20 14.81
N SER A 259 -4.78 19.44 13.60
CA SER A 259 -4.40 20.78 13.12
C SER A 259 -5.59 21.73 13.09
N LEU A 260 -6.75 21.26 12.64
CA LEU A 260 -8.00 22.02 12.64
C LEU A 260 -8.42 22.38 14.08
N ILE A 261 -8.41 21.41 15.00
CA ILE A 261 -8.74 21.65 16.42
C ILE A 261 -7.81 22.71 17.02
N ASN A 262 -6.51 22.61 16.77
CA ASN A 262 -5.53 23.54 17.31
C ASN A 262 -5.71 24.95 16.73
N THR A 263 -5.92 25.06 15.42
CA THR A 263 -6.17 26.33 14.73
C THR A 263 -7.50 26.95 15.19
N PHE A 264 -8.54 26.14 15.36
CA PHE A 264 -9.84 26.55 15.89
C PHE A 264 -9.72 27.17 17.29
N LYS A 265 -8.99 26.49 18.19
CA LYS A 265 -8.72 27.00 19.55
C LYS A 265 -7.94 28.31 19.52
N GLN A 266 -6.86 28.39 18.75
CA GLN A 266 -6.05 29.61 18.62
C GLN A 266 -6.88 30.76 18.05
N ALA A 267 -7.64 30.52 17.00
CA ALA A 267 -8.51 31.52 16.40
C ALA A 267 -9.47 32.08 17.45
N ASN A 268 -10.08 31.26 18.31
CA ASN A 268 -10.99 31.73 19.36
C ASN A 268 -10.35 32.58 20.45
N LEU A 269 -9.03 32.44 20.67
CA LEU A 269 -8.27 33.27 21.63
C LEU A 269 -7.88 34.65 21.06
N ILE A 270 -7.93 34.83 19.75
CA ILE A 270 -7.58 36.12 19.11
C ILE A 270 -8.68 37.15 19.40
N GLU A 271 -8.27 38.29 19.97
CA GLU A 271 -9.14 39.45 20.17
C GLU A 271 -9.85 39.88 18.88
N ARG A 272 -11.12 40.25 18.98
CA ARG A 272 -11.96 40.62 17.82
C ARG A 272 -11.41 41.80 17.01
N THR A 273 -10.59 42.63 17.63
CA THR A 273 -9.96 43.83 17.04
C THR A 273 -8.73 43.51 16.17
N ALA A 274 -8.12 42.33 16.32
CA ALA A 274 -6.90 41.95 15.60
C ALA A 274 -7.21 41.43 14.18
N PHE A 275 -7.66 42.35 13.30
CA PHE A 275 -8.43 41.98 12.12
C PHE A 275 -7.67 41.09 11.11
N SER A 276 -6.44 41.49 10.78
CA SER A 276 -5.61 40.77 9.81
C SER A 276 -5.29 39.34 10.29
N ARG A 277 -5.02 39.19 11.59
CA ARG A 277 -4.65 37.90 12.18
C ARG A 277 -5.83 36.93 12.20
N LYS A 278 -7.01 37.39 12.65
CA LYS A 278 -8.23 36.58 12.66
C LYS A 278 -8.64 36.13 11.25
N SER A 279 -8.53 37.01 10.25
CA SER A 279 -8.84 36.65 8.85
C SER A 279 -7.89 35.59 8.28
N LYS A 280 -6.61 35.61 8.65
CA LYS A 280 -5.65 34.58 8.23
C LYS A 280 -6.02 33.20 8.80
N GLU A 281 -6.31 33.13 10.09
CA GLU A 281 -6.72 31.88 10.74
C GLU A 281 -8.01 31.32 10.12
N ILE A 282 -8.99 32.18 9.82
CA ILE A 282 -10.24 31.74 9.17
C ILE A 282 -9.96 31.08 7.81
N ASN A 283 -9.05 31.61 7.02
CA ASN A 283 -8.70 31.02 5.73
C ASN A 283 -7.98 29.68 5.90
N ILE A 284 -7.11 29.54 6.90
CA ILE A 284 -6.44 28.28 7.23
C ILE A 284 -7.48 27.23 7.65
N ILE A 285 -8.41 27.58 8.53
CA ILE A 285 -9.49 26.69 8.97
C ILE A 285 -10.34 26.22 7.80
N ARG A 286 -10.77 27.13 6.91
CA ARG A 286 -11.54 26.76 5.71
C ARG A 286 -10.79 25.77 4.84
N ARG A 287 -9.48 25.98 4.64
CA ARG A 287 -8.62 25.06 3.89
C ARG A 287 -8.56 23.68 4.55
N LEU A 288 -8.32 23.62 5.86
CA LEU A 288 -8.26 22.36 6.61
C LEU A 288 -9.60 21.60 6.59
N ILE A 289 -10.73 22.29 6.73
CA ILE A 289 -12.07 21.69 6.62
C ILE A 289 -12.26 21.07 5.23
N PHE A 290 -11.90 21.80 4.18
CA PHE A 290 -12.00 21.31 2.80
C PHE A 290 -11.09 20.09 2.55
N GLU A 291 -9.85 20.12 3.05
CA GLU A 291 -8.92 18.99 2.98
C GLU A 291 -9.51 17.75 3.70
N ILE A 292 -10.06 17.91 4.90
CA ILE A 292 -10.75 16.81 5.62
C ILE A 292 -11.90 16.25 4.79
N GLN A 293 -12.73 17.09 4.17
CA GLN A 293 -13.84 16.64 3.34
C GLN A 293 -13.38 15.81 2.13
N ILE A 294 -12.30 16.24 1.45
CA ILE A 294 -11.68 15.48 0.36
C ILE A 294 -11.22 14.11 0.87
N HIS A 295 -10.43 14.07 1.93
CA HIS A 295 -9.89 12.82 2.45
C HIS A 295 -10.98 11.88 3.00
N LEU A 296 -12.06 12.41 3.57
CA LEU A 296 -13.21 11.60 3.99
C LEU A 296 -13.98 11.00 2.80
N ASN A 297 -14.06 11.73 1.68
CA ASN A 297 -14.64 11.20 0.44
C ASN A 297 -13.76 10.08 -0.12
N ASP A 298 -12.44 10.28 -0.18
CA ASP A 298 -11.49 9.25 -0.60
C ASP A 298 -11.58 8.02 0.32
N PHE A 299 -11.63 8.22 1.64
CA PHE A 299 -11.81 7.14 2.60
C PHE A 299 -13.09 6.34 2.34
N THR A 300 -14.20 7.02 2.03
CA THR A 300 -15.48 6.38 1.71
C THR A 300 -15.37 5.54 0.44
N ASN A 301 -14.77 6.08 -0.63
CA ASN A 301 -14.57 5.37 -1.89
C ASN A 301 -13.70 4.12 -1.72
N TYR A 302 -12.57 4.23 -1.00
CA TYR A 302 -11.72 3.08 -0.70
C TYR A 302 -12.40 2.08 0.22
N SER A 303 -13.29 2.51 1.13
CA SER A 303 -14.05 1.63 2.02
C SER A 303 -15.05 0.79 1.23
N LEU A 304 -15.78 1.40 0.29
CA LEU A 304 -16.67 0.68 -0.62
C LEU A 304 -15.90 -0.30 -1.52
N LYS A 305 -14.73 0.12 -2.04
CA LYS A 305 -13.85 -0.76 -2.82
C LYS A 305 -13.38 -1.95 -1.99
N ARG A 306 -13.01 -1.73 -0.72
CA ARG A 306 -12.62 -2.80 0.21
C ARG A 306 -13.76 -3.79 0.44
N GLU A 307 -14.97 -3.31 0.71
CA GLU A 307 -16.14 -4.15 0.97
C GLU A 307 -16.47 -5.04 -0.25
N SER A 308 -16.47 -4.45 -1.45
CA SER A 308 -16.67 -5.22 -2.69
C SER A 308 -15.62 -6.33 -2.87
N ARG A 309 -14.35 -6.03 -2.62
CA ARG A 309 -13.26 -7.01 -2.71
C ARG A 309 -13.32 -8.06 -1.60
N LEU A 310 -13.81 -7.69 -0.41
CA LEU A 310 -13.96 -8.63 0.70
C LEU A 310 -15.07 -9.64 0.41
N ILE A 311 -16.20 -9.19 -0.13
CA ILE A 311 -17.28 -10.08 -0.57
C ILE A 311 -16.78 -11.06 -1.65
N GLN A 312 -15.97 -10.57 -2.61
CA GLN A 312 -15.31 -11.44 -3.57
C GLN A 312 -14.42 -12.45 -2.83
N PHE A 313 -13.48 -12.00 -2.01
CA PHE A 313 -12.60 -12.90 -1.25
C PHE A 313 -13.38 -13.98 -0.45
N GLU A 314 -14.47 -13.62 0.24
CA GLU A 314 -15.27 -14.55 1.05
C GLU A 314 -16.07 -15.56 0.23
N ASN A 315 -16.48 -15.23 -1.00
CA ASN A 315 -17.28 -16.13 -1.83
C ASN A 315 -16.48 -17.27 -2.48
N TYR A 316 -15.16 -17.09 -2.63
CA TYR A 316 -14.31 -18.02 -3.38
C TYR A 316 -13.34 -18.79 -2.48
N PHE A 317 -13.00 -18.26 -1.31
CA PHE A 317 -12.19 -18.99 -0.36
C PHE A 317 -13.02 -20.00 0.43
N ASN A 318 -12.45 -21.21 0.60
CA ASN A 318 -12.94 -22.12 1.61
C ASN A 318 -12.72 -21.48 2.99
N SER A 319 -13.82 -21.23 3.72
CA SER A 319 -13.80 -20.62 5.05
C SER A 319 -12.99 -21.41 6.08
N ASP A 320 -12.77 -22.71 5.81
CA ASP A 320 -12.06 -23.62 6.71
C ASP A 320 -10.55 -23.71 6.38
N SER A 321 -10.08 -23.00 5.34
CA SER A 321 -8.66 -22.97 4.99
C SER A 321 -7.85 -22.14 6.00
N PRO A 322 -6.72 -22.64 6.52
CA PRO A 322 -5.81 -21.85 7.35
C PRO A 322 -5.33 -20.57 6.67
N PHE A 323 -5.20 -20.59 5.34
CA PHE A 323 -4.86 -19.40 4.56
C PHE A 323 -5.99 -18.37 4.55
N TYR A 324 -7.26 -18.80 4.53
CA TYR A 324 -8.41 -17.89 4.65
C TYR A 324 -8.42 -17.18 6.00
N HIS A 325 -8.26 -17.91 7.11
CA HIS A 325 -8.20 -17.33 8.45
C HIS A 325 -7.04 -16.36 8.62
N TYR A 326 -5.88 -16.72 8.07
CA TYR A 326 -4.72 -15.86 8.02
C TYR A 326 -5.06 -14.54 7.31
N CYS A 327 -5.54 -14.59 6.06
CA CYS A 327 -5.91 -13.41 5.27
C CYS A 327 -6.95 -12.53 5.97
N LYS A 328 -8.00 -13.15 6.55
CA LYS A 328 -9.08 -12.45 7.27
C LYS A 328 -8.57 -11.61 8.45
N THR A 329 -7.55 -12.10 9.14
CA THR A 329 -6.94 -11.40 10.28
C THR A 329 -6.25 -10.10 9.84
N TYR A 330 -5.61 -10.10 8.66
CA TYR A 330 -4.87 -8.95 8.14
C TYR A 330 -5.73 -7.89 7.45
N VAL A 331 -6.96 -8.24 7.06
CA VAL A 331 -7.90 -7.30 6.41
C VAL A 331 -8.93 -6.70 7.37
N THR A 332 -8.64 -6.72 8.67
CA THR A 332 -9.49 -6.14 9.73
C THR A 332 -9.82 -4.67 9.41
N PRO A 333 -11.10 -4.24 9.52
CA PRO A 333 -11.49 -2.88 9.15
C PRO A 333 -10.74 -1.80 9.93
N VAL A 334 -10.32 -0.74 9.23
CA VAL A 334 -9.81 0.48 9.87
C VAL A 334 -10.98 1.19 10.53
N ASN A 335 -11.00 1.22 11.87
CA ASN A 335 -12.02 1.91 12.62
C ASN A 335 -11.62 3.37 12.86
N ILE A 336 -12.10 4.27 12.00
CA ILE A 336 -12.10 5.71 12.27
C ILE A 336 -13.52 6.10 12.69
N PRO A 337 -13.71 6.93 13.73
CA PRO A 337 -15.02 7.47 14.06
C PRO A 337 -15.44 8.57 13.06
N ILE A 338 -15.71 8.18 11.80
CA ILE A 338 -16.01 9.09 10.68
C ILE A 338 -17.16 10.02 11.00
N GLU A 339 -18.25 9.49 11.57
CA GLU A 339 -19.43 10.27 11.96
C GLU A 339 -19.04 11.38 12.92
N ARG A 340 -18.25 11.07 13.94
CA ARG A 340 -17.78 12.04 14.92
C ARG A 340 -16.90 13.13 14.28
N ILE A 341 -16.03 12.75 13.35
CA ILE A 341 -15.18 13.72 12.63
C ILE A 341 -16.04 14.62 11.75
N LYS A 342 -17.02 14.06 11.02
CA LYS A 342 -17.97 14.82 10.19
C LYS A 342 -18.78 15.81 11.03
N GLU A 343 -19.39 15.34 12.12
CA GLU A 343 -20.17 16.17 13.05
C GLU A 343 -19.33 17.30 13.65
N THR A 344 -18.12 16.99 14.10
CA THR A 344 -17.21 17.99 14.69
C THR A 344 -16.79 19.03 13.65
N THR A 345 -16.47 18.59 12.44
CA THR A 345 -16.08 19.47 11.32
C THR A 345 -17.25 20.39 10.92
N GLN A 346 -18.46 19.85 10.79
CA GLN A 346 -19.68 20.61 10.50
C GLN A 346 -20.01 21.63 11.60
N TYR A 347 -19.83 21.25 12.87
CA TYR A 347 -19.99 22.18 13.98
C TYR A 347 -19.00 23.34 13.88
N MET A 348 -17.71 23.04 13.65
CA MET A 348 -16.68 24.07 13.50
C MET A 348 -16.94 24.99 12.30
N GLU A 349 -17.35 24.41 11.17
CA GLU A 349 -17.74 25.14 9.96
C GLU A 349 -18.90 26.10 10.25
N THR A 350 -19.96 25.61 10.92
CA THR A 350 -21.14 26.41 11.27
C THR A 350 -20.79 27.55 12.22
N GLN A 351 -20.02 27.27 13.28
CA GLN A 351 -19.57 28.30 14.21
C GLN A 351 -18.72 29.37 13.52
N PHE A 352 -17.88 28.98 12.56
CA PHE A 352 -17.07 29.92 11.79
C PHE A 352 -17.83 30.66 10.70
N ALA A 353 -18.80 30.04 10.04
CA ALA A 353 -19.70 30.73 9.12
C ALA A 353 -20.41 31.88 9.85
N ASN A 354 -20.97 31.62 11.03
CA ASN A 354 -21.62 32.63 11.87
C ASN A 354 -20.64 33.72 12.34
N THR A 355 -19.45 33.33 12.80
CA THR A 355 -18.44 34.29 13.27
C THR A 355 -17.90 35.16 12.13
N SER A 356 -17.61 34.57 10.98
CA SER A 356 -17.13 35.28 9.79
C SER A 356 -18.19 36.21 9.21
N LEU A 357 -19.46 35.80 9.17
CA LEU A 357 -20.56 36.64 8.72
C LEU A 357 -20.73 37.87 9.61
N GLY A 358 -20.74 37.70 10.95
CA GLY A 358 -20.80 38.82 11.88
C GLY A 358 -19.60 39.76 11.72
N TYR A 359 -18.43 39.18 11.47
CA TYR A 359 -17.18 39.91 11.31
C TYR A 359 -17.10 40.71 9.99
N TYR A 360 -17.52 40.14 8.85
CA TYR A 360 -17.61 40.85 7.58
C TYR A 360 -18.72 41.90 7.58
N THR A 361 -19.84 41.63 8.25
CA THR A 361 -20.92 42.61 8.44
C THR A 361 -20.43 43.83 9.23
N LEU A 362 -19.65 43.61 10.30
CA LEU A 362 -19.07 44.71 11.08
C LEU A 362 -18.08 45.53 10.25
N LEU A 363 -17.22 44.89 9.46
CA LEU A 363 -16.29 45.61 8.59
C LEU A 363 -17.00 46.36 7.46
N ALA A 364 -18.03 45.77 6.85
CA ALA A 364 -18.88 46.44 5.88
C ALA A 364 -19.59 47.65 6.52
N GLY A 365 -20.04 47.54 7.76
CA GLY A 365 -20.62 48.65 8.53
C GLY A 365 -19.62 49.77 8.81
N ILE A 366 -18.39 49.45 9.23
CA ILE A 366 -17.33 50.45 9.45
C ILE A 366 -16.95 51.14 8.14
N LEU A 367 -16.72 50.38 7.07
CA LEU A 367 -16.40 50.95 5.76
C LEU A 367 -17.55 51.79 5.22
N GLY A 368 -18.79 51.31 5.36
CA GLY A 368 -19.99 52.06 5.00
C GLY A 368 -20.13 53.35 5.79
N ALA A 369 -19.82 53.34 7.09
CA ALA A 369 -19.82 54.54 7.93
C ALA A 369 -18.69 55.51 7.55
N VAL A 370 -17.49 55.02 7.23
CA VAL A 370 -16.36 55.86 6.76
C VAL A 370 -16.68 56.50 5.41
N ILE A 371 -17.17 55.70 4.45
CA ILE A 371 -17.57 56.19 3.13
C ILE A 371 -18.74 57.18 3.27
N GLY A 372 -19.74 56.85 4.09
CA GLY A 372 -20.86 57.72 4.41
C GLY A 372 -20.39 59.05 5.00
N ALA A 373 -19.53 59.02 6.01
CA ALA A 373 -18.98 60.21 6.64
C ALA A 373 -18.14 61.07 5.66
N LEU A 374 -17.37 60.44 4.77
CA LEU A 374 -16.64 61.13 3.71
C LEU A 374 -17.57 61.77 2.68
N LEU A 375 -18.64 61.07 2.28
CA LEU A 375 -19.67 61.58 1.36
C LEU A 375 -20.49 62.72 1.98
N THR A 376 -20.81 62.64 3.28
CA THR A 376 -21.56 63.71 3.97
C THR A 376 -20.68 64.94 4.20
N ASN A 377 -19.39 64.74 4.51
CA ASN A 377 -18.45 65.84 4.70
C ASN A 377 -17.78 66.32 3.40
N LEU A 378 -18.14 65.76 2.24
CA LEU A 378 -17.52 66.09 0.96
C LEU A 378 -17.76 67.56 0.59
N GLU A 379 -18.93 68.13 0.90
CA GLU A 379 -19.20 69.58 0.76
C GLU A 379 -18.33 70.43 1.69
N SER A 380 -18.11 69.98 2.93
CA SER A 380 -17.24 70.69 3.89
C SER A 380 -15.76 70.60 3.49
N ILE A 381 -15.32 69.47 2.94
CA ILE A 381 -13.97 69.26 2.41
C ILE A 381 -13.76 70.09 1.14
N PHE A 382 -14.73 70.13 0.23
CA PHE A 382 -14.69 71.00 -0.95
C PHE A 382 -14.71 72.49 -0.58
N SER A 383 -15.50 72.88 0.41
CA SER A 383 -15.53 74.25 0.97
C SER A 383 -14.18 74.62 1.60
N PHE A 384 -13.56 73.72 2.36
CA PHE A 384 -12.24 73.94 2.93
C PHE A 384 -11.13 74.02 1.86
N LEU A 385 -11.15 73.15 0.86
CA LEU A 385 -10.20 73.17 -0.26
C LEU A 385 -10.34 74.41 -1.15
N SER A 386 -11.57 74.87 -1.38
CA SER A 386 -11.82 76.11 -2.09
C SER A 386 -11.36 77.33 -1.30
N ILE A 387 -11.51 77.34 0.04
CA ILE A 387 -10.95 78.38 0.91
C ILE A 387 -9.41 78.38 0.84
N ILE A 388 -8.77 77.20 0.86
CA ILE A 388 -7.30 77.09 0.70
C ILE A 388 -6.87 77.59 -0.68
N ALA A 389 -7.56 77.19 -1.74
CA ALA A 389 -7.26 77.63 -3.10
C ALA A 389 -7.40 79.15 -3.25
N ILE A 390 -8.44 79.76 -2.65
CA ILE A 390 -8.65 81.22 -2.63
C ILE A 390 -7.53 81.92 -1.84
N ASN A 391 -7.12 81.37 -0.69
CA ASN A 391 -6.04 81.94 0.12
C ASN A 391 -4.67 81.81 -0.55
N MET A 392 -4.41 80.71 -1.28
CA MET A 392 -3.20 80.58 -2.09
C MET A 392 -3.21 81.56 -3.27
N LEU A 393 -4.34 81.76 -3.95
CA LEU A 393 -4.46 82.75 -5.03
C LEU A 393 -4.20 84.18 -4.53
N LYS A 394 -4.67 84.52 -3.32
CA LYS A 394 -4.39 85.80 -2.65
C LYS A 394 -2.94 85.99 -2.20
N SER A 395 -2.14 84.92 -2.12
CA SER A 395 -0.71 85.02 -1.80
C SER A 395 0.17 85.18 -3.04
N ILE A 396 -0.40 84.94 -4.22
CA ILE A 396 0.29 84.98 -5.53
C ILE A 396 0.01 86.30 -6.27
N LEU A 397 -1.17 86.90 -6.05
CA LEU A 397 -1.53 88.27 -6.45
C LEU A 397 -1.07 89.28 -5.39
#